data_AF-A0A1B6ELY3-F1
#
_entry.id   AF-A0A1B6ELY3-F1
#
_cell.length_a   1.000
_cell.length_b   1.000
_cell.length_c   1.000
_cell.angle_alpha   90.00
_cell.angle_beta   90.00
_cell.angle_gamma   90.00
#
_symmetry.space_group_name_H-M   'P 1'
#
loop_
_entity.id
_entity.type
_entity.pdbx_description
1 polymer ?
#
loop_
_entity_poly.entity_id
_entity_poly.type
_entity_poly.pdbx_seq_one_letter_code
_entity_poly.pdbx_strand_id
1 'polypeptide(L)'
;ALVPELDNIVEACAGGMHTVCLTNDGEVITFGCNDEGALGRSTAVEDSETRPGKVKLDGKAVQVSAGDSHSAALLEDGRVFAWGAFRDSHGTMGLTIDGIMQTPTLMGVSEKVMRIASGTDHLLMLTRQGQLYTCGCGEQGQLGRLSERGANRSSRQGLNQLLMPALVKFNIKSRLEFDQIWTGAYCTFL
;
A
#
# COMPACT_ATOMS: atom_id res chain seq x y z
N ALA A 1 8.84 20.48 11.65
CA ALA A 1 7.97 21.20 12.60
C ALA A 1 7.33 20.17 13.52
N LEU A 2 7.16 20.46 14.82
CA LEU A 2 6.31 19.65 15.69
C LEU A 2 4.87 19.81 15.19
N VAL A 3 4.12 18.72 15.04
CA VAL A 3 2.68 18.77 14.75
C VAL A 3 1.97 18.81 16.10
N PRO A 4 1.55 20.00 16.60
CA PRO A 4 1.29 20.22 18.04
C PRO A 4 0.04 19.53 18.60
N GLU A 5 -0.66 18.74 17.80
CA GLU A 5 -1.96 18.12 18.14
C GLU A 5 -1.93 16.58 17.99
N LEU A 6 -0.78 15.98 17.66
CA LEU A 6 -0.63 14.53 17.50
C LEU A 6 0.20 13.95 18.64
N ASP A 7 -0.45 13.73 19.79
CA ASP A 7 0.13 12.92 20.85
C ASP A 7 0.00 11.42 20.51
N ASN A 8 0.93 10.60 21.00
CA ASN A 8 0.90 9.12 20.88
C ASN A 8 1.09 8.53 19.47
N ILE A 9 1.81 9.20 18.57
CA ILE A 9 2.25 8.56 17.31
C ILE A 9 3.32 7.50 17.60
N VAL A 10 3.08 6.27 17.12
CA VAL A 10 3.98 5.12 17.30
C VAL A 10 4.69 4.72 16.00
N GLU A 11 4.16 5.09 14.84
CA GLU A 11 4.77 4.88 13.54
C GLU A 11 4.43 6.04 12.60
N ALA A 12 5.38 6.43 11.76
CA ALA A 12 5.18 7.43 10.72
C ALA A 12 5.87 7.00 9.42
N CYS A 13 5.15 7.11 8.31
CA CYS A 13 5.63 6.82 6.97
C CYS A 13 5.53 8.07 6.10
N ALA A 14 6.64 8.45 5.48
CA ALA A 14 6.66 9.45 4.43
C ALA A 14 6.39 8.75 3.09
N GLY A 15 5.30 9.14 2.42
CA GLY A 15 5.09 8.83 1.01
C GLY A 15 5.86 9.79 0.12
N GLY A 16 5.53 9.81 -1.17
CA GLY A 16 6.15 10.72 -2.13
C GLY A 16 5.87 12.19 -1.77
N MET A 17 4.58 12.53 -1.66
CA MET A 17 4.11 13.90 -1.38
C MET A 17 3.10 13.97 -0.22
N HIS A 18 2.98 12.90 0.57
CA HIS A 18 2.09 12.83 1.73
C HIS A 18 2.75 12.11 2.91
N THR A 19 2.10 12.15 4.06
CA THR A 19 2.54 11.48 5.28
C THR A 19 1.39 10.69 5.88
N VAL A 20 1.70 9.50 6.37
CA VAL A 20 0.78 8.61 7.09
C VAL A 20 1.35 8.35 8.47
N CYS A 21 0.57 8.60 9.51
CA CYS A 21 0.96 8.35 10.89
C CYS A 21 -0.01 7.35 11.52
N LEU A 22 0.53 6.49 12.39
CA LEU A 22 -0.22 5.56 13.21
C LEU A 22 -0.10 5.96 14.68
N THR A 23 -1.24 6.04 15.35
CA THR A 23 -1.33 6.29 16.80
C THR A 23 -1.28 4.99 17.60
N ASN A 24 -0.91 5.05 18.87
CA ASN A 24 -0.92 3.90 19.79
C ASN A 24 -2.32 3.26 19.95
N ASP A 25 -3.39 4.02 19.73
CA ASP A 25 -4.77 3.52 19.81
C ASP A 25 -5.25 2.84 18.52
N GLY A 26 -4.41 2.79 17.49
CA GLY A 26 -4.68 2.17 16.19
C GLY A 26 -5.38 3.07 15.19
N GLU A 27 -5.40 4.39 15.42
CA GLU A 27 -5.93 5.37 14.48
C GLU A 27 -4.87 5.77 13.45
N VAL A 28 -5.31 5.95 12.19
CA VAL A 28 -4.46 6.42 11.09
C VAL A 28 -4.75 7.88 10.79
N ILE A 29 -3.71 8.69 10.75
CA ILE A 29 -3.75 10.14 10.47
C ILE A 29 -2.95 10.42 9.20
N THR A 30 -3.48 11.26 8.33
CA THR A 30 -2.85 11.59 7.04
C THR A 30 -2.89 13.08 6.74
N PHE A 31 -1.86 13.58 6.05
CA PHE A 31 -1.76 14.95 5.53
C PHE A 31 -0.77 15.03 4.36
N GLY A 32 -0.89 16.06 3.53
CA GLY A 32 -0.09 16.29 2.33
C GLY A 32 -0.92 16.29 1.04
N CYS A 33 -0.32 15.90 -0.08
CA CYS A 33 -1.01 15.84 -1.38
C CYS A 33 -2.12 14.79 -1.38
N ASN A 34 -3.28 15.13 -1.95
CA ASN A 34 -4.44 14.22 -2.06
C ASN A 34 -5.00 14.10 -3.49
N ASP A 35 -4.26 14.51 -4.52
CA ASP A 35 -4.74 14.50 -5.92
C ASP A 35 -5.17 13.11 -6.38
N GLU A 36 -4.45 12.07 -5.94
CA GLU A 36 -4.75 10.67 -6.21
C GLU A 36 -5.46 9.98 -5.04
N GLY A 37 -5.91 10.71 -4.02
CA GLY A 37 -6.61 10.13 -2.87
C GLY A 37 -5.72 9.45 -1.83
N ALA A 38 -4.40 9.70 -1.86
CA ALA A 38 -3.42 9.08 -0.98
C ALA A 38 -3.65 9.35 0.53
N LEU A 39 -4.50 10.34 0.88
CA LEU A 39 -4.87 10.61 2.27
C LEU A 39 -6.03 9.74 2.77
N GLY A 40 -6.85 9.13 1.90
CA GLY A 40 -7.90 8.18 2.31
C GLY A 40 -9.04 8.82 3.11
N ARG A 41 -9.21 10.13 3.02
CA ARG A 41 -10.24 10.91 3.70
C ARG A 41 -10.69 12.06 2.81
N SER A 42 -11.86 12.61 3.11
CA SER A 42 -12.33 13.81 2.42
C SER A 42 -11.42 14.99 2.71
N THR A 43 -11.04 15.71 1.65
CA THR A 43 -10.35 17.00 1.71
C THR A 43 -11.14 18.09 0.97
N ALA A 44 -12.47 17.99 0.99
CA ALA A 44 -13.36 18.92 0.28
C ALA A 44 -13.38 20.34 0.91
N VAL A 45 -12.95 20.47 2.15
CA VAL A 45 -12.76 21.77 2.81
C VAL A 45 -11.37 22.28 2.45
N GLU A 46 -11.27 23.52 2.02
CA GLU A 46 -10.01 24.18 1.68
C GLU A 46 -8.98 24.03 2.81
N ASP A 47 -7.72 23.76 2.43
CA ASP A 47 -6.57 23.53 3.31
C ASP A 47 -6.66 22.30 4.24
N SER A 48 -7.72 21.49 4.19
CA SER A 48 -7.87 20.33 5.08
C SER A 48 -6.88 19.19 4.78
N GLU A 49 -6.27 19.18 3.60
CA GLU A 49 -5.17 18.30 3.19
C GLU A 49 -3.83 18.72 3.81
N THR A 50 -3.63 20.02 4.06
CA THR A 50 -2.39 20.56 4.66
C THR A 50 -2.31 20.31 6.17
N ARG A 51 -3.41 19.88 6.78
CA ARG A 51 -3.53 19.59 8.22
C ARG A 51 -3.69 18.09 8.44
N PRO A 52 -3.18 17.55 9.57
CA PRO A 52 -3.44 16.17 9.95
C PRO A 52 -4.95 15.90 10.07
N GLY A 53 -5.41 14.82 9.45
CA GLY A 53 -6.80 14.40 9.54
C GLY A 53 -6.92 12.88 9.61
N LYS A 54 -7.96 12.41 10.29
CA LYS A 54 -8.18 10.99 10.54
C LYS A 54 -8.75 10.27 9.33
N VAL A 55 -8.23 9.07 9.08
CA VAL A 55 -8.75 8.11 8.09
C VAL A 55 -9.79 7.21 8.76
N LYS A 56 -10.93 7.00 8.10
CA LYS A 56 -11.98 6.11 8.60
C LYS A 56 -11.68 4.66 8.19
N LEU A 57 -11.34 3.82 9.16
CA LEU A 57 -11.10 2.39 8.99
C LEU A 57 -12.09 1.57 9.83
N ASP A 58 -12.44 0.38 9.35
CA ASP A 58 -13.33 -0.57 10.03
C ASP A 58 -12.55 -1.47 11.01
N GLY A 59 -11.72 -0.84 11.87
CA GLY A 59 -10.90 -1.51 12.87
C GLY A 59 -9.68 -0.68 13.27
N LYS A 60 -8.84 -1.25 14.14
CA LYS A 60 -7.57 -0.66 14.59
C LYS A 60 -6.42 -1.10 13.69
N ALA A 61 -5.63 -0.14 13.23
CA ALA A 61 -4.41 -0.40 12.50
C ALA A 61 -3.27 -0.78 13.45
N VAL A 62 -2.41 -1.70 13.00
CA VAL A 62 -1.18 -2.12 13.71
C VAL A 62 0.09 -1.83 12.92
N GLN A 63 -0.07 -1.50 11.64
CA GLN A 63 1.03 -1.10 10.77
C GLN A 63 0.49 -0.21 9.64
N VAL A 64 1.28 0.77 9.23
CA VAL A 64 1.02 1.59 8.04
C VAL A 64 2.17 1.50 7.04
N SER A 65 1.89 1.75 5.76
CA SER A 65 2.92 1.96 4.75
C SER A 65 2.45 2.95 3.69
N ALA A 66 3.38 3.69 3.08
CA ALA A 66 3.08 4.71 2.09
C ALA A 66 4.00 4.56 0.87
N GLY A 67 3.44 4.72 -0.32
CA GLY A 67 4.20 4.87 -1.57
C GLY A 67 4.16 6.30 -2.08
N ASP A 68 4.31 6.48 -3.39
CA ASP A 68 4.31 7.81 -4.01
C ASP A 68 2.91 8.43 -4.04
N SER A 69 1.93 7.65 -4.49
CA SER A 69 0.52 8.07 -4.66
C SER A 69 -0.48 7.13 -3.95
N HIS A 70 0.00 6.17 -3.15
CA HIS A 70 -0.86 5.25 -2.38
C HIS A 70 -0.45 5.15 -0.91
N SER A 71 -1.38 4.64 -0.11
CA SER A 71 -1.20 4.32 1.30
C SER A 71 -1.85 2.98 1.61
N ALA A 72 -1.36 2.31 2.63
CA ALA A 72 -1.93 1.07 3.14
C ALA A 72 -1.89 1.01 4.67
N ALA A 73 -2.83 0.29 5.25
CA ALA A 73 -2.92 -0.02 6.66
C ALA A 73 -3.25 -1.50 6.87
N LEU A 74 -2.51 -2.15 7.77
CA LEU A 74 -2.79 -3.49 8.25
C LEU A 74 -3.57 -3.38 9.57
N LEU A 75 -4.73 -4.03 9.64
CA LEU A 75 -5.54 -4.08 10.86
C LEU A 75 -5.13 -5.24 11.77
N GLU A 76 -5.47 -5.13 13.07
CA GLU A 76 -5.23 -6.16 14.10
C GLU A 76 -5.75 -7.55 13.72
N ASP A 77 -6.84 -7.62 12.94
CA ASP A 77 -7.46 -8.88 12.51
C ASP A 77 -6.78 -9.53 11.29
N GLY A 78 -5.79 -8.87 10.70
CA GLY A 78 -5.03 -9.31 9.54
C GLY A 78 -5.58 -8.86 8.18
N ARG A 79 -6.66 -8.04 8.15
CA ARG A 79 -7.13 -7.40 6.92
C ARG A 79 -6.22 -6.24 6.53
N VAL A 80 -6.01 -6.06 5.23
CA VAL A 80 -5.25 -4.94 4.68
C VAL A 80 -6.20 -4.01 3.94
N PHE A 81 -6.17 -2.74 4.29
CA PHE A 81 -6.82 -1.69 3.54
C PHE A 81 -5.77 -0.87 2.78
N ALA A 82 -6.09 -0.44 1.57
CA ALA A 82 -5.29 0.51 0.83
C ALA A 82 -6.18 1.57 0.17
N TRP A 83 -5.58 2.71 -0.14
CA TRP A 83 -6.22 3.84 -0.82
C TRP A 83 -5.17 4.60 -1.62
N GLY A 84 -5.63 5.47 -2.50
CA GLY A 84 -4.79 6.19 -3.45
C GLY A 84 -4.82 5.56 -4.84
N ALA A 85 -3.66 5.57 -5.51
CA ALA A 85 -3.44 4.88 -6.78
C ALA A 85 -1.97 4.48 -6.99
N PHE A 86 -1.76 3.48 -7.83
CA PHE A 86 -0.44 3.17 -8.39
C PHE A 86 -0.22 3.88 -9.73
N ARG A 87 1.03 4.12 -10.10
CA ARG A 87 1.44 4.69 -11.39
C ARG A 87 2.46 3.81 -12.11
N ASP A 88 2.48 3.94 -13.42
CA ASP A 88 3.54 3.42 -14.28
C ASP A 88 4.07 4.52 -15.21
N SER A 89 4.98 4.17 -16.13
CA SER A 89 5.54 5.12 -17.12
C SER A 89 4.49 5.79 -18.03
N HIS A 90 3.26 5.29 -18.06
CA HIS A 90 2.14 5.83 -18.84
C HIS A 90 1.13 6.59 -17.97
N GLY A 91 1.41 6.78 -16.68
CA GLY A 91 0.58 7.53 -15.74
C GLY A 91 -0.22 6.65 -14.79
N THR A 92 -1.36 7.16 -14.31
CA THR A 92 -2.17 6.48 -13.29
C THR A 92 -2.68 5.12 -13.78
N MET A 93 -2.50 4.08 -12.96
CA MET A 93 -3.06 2.75 -13.16
C MET A 93 -4.37 2.56 -12.39
N GLY A 94 -4.55 3.32 -11.30
CA GLY A 94 -5.54 3.06 -10.27
C GLY A 94 -4.96 2.23 -9.12
N LEU A 95 -5.68 2.13 -8.02
CA LEU A 95 -5.36 1.17 -6.96
C LEU A 95 -5.95 -0.20 -7.29
N THR A 96 -7.14 -0.19 -7.88
CA THR A 96 -7.87 -1.37 -8.36
C THR A 96 -8.25 -1.17 -9.83
N ILE A 97 -8.88 -2.18 -10.44
CA ILE A 97 -9.40 -2.06 -11.81
C ILE A 97 -10.48 -0.99 -11.95
N ASP A 98 -11.15 -0.61 -10.85
CA ASP A 98 -12.16 0.44 -10.81
C ASP A 98 -11.53 1.85 -10.77
N GLY A 99 -10.20 1.94 -10.65
CA GLY A 99 -9.44 3.18 -10.71
C GLY A 99 -8.88 3.63 -9.36
N ILE A 100 -8.87 4.94 -9.15
CA ILE A 100 -8.36 5.60 -7.94
C ILE A 100 -9.34 5.37 -6.79
N MET A 101 -8.84 4.96 -5.62
CA MET A 101 -9.67 4.76 -4.44
C MET A 101 -9.40 5.84 -3.40
N GLN A 102 -10.31 6.81 -3.31
CA GLN A 102 -10.22 7.97 -2.40
C GLN A 102 -10.47 7.62 -0.92
N THR A 103 -10.95 6.41 -0.65
CA THR A 103 -11.24 5.91 0.71
C THR A 103 -10.66 4.51 0.89
N PRO A 104 -10.37 4.10 2.13
CA PRO A 104 -9.81 2.80 2.41
C PRO A 104 -10.64 1.67 1.79
N THR A 105 -9.97 0.87 0.97
CA THR A 105 -10.57 -0.25 0.25
C THR A 105 -9.88 -1.54 0.68
N LEU A 106 -10.66 -2.58 0.99
CA LEU A 106 -10.14 -3.87 1.42
C LEU A 106 -9.37 -4.53 0.27
N MET A 107 -8.12 -4.90 0.53
CA MET A 107 -7.28 -5.66 -0.41
C MET A 107 -7.60 -7.15 -0.29
N GLY A 108 -7.96 -7.76 -1.42
CA GLY A 108 -8.44 -9.15 -1.49
C GLY A 108 -7.36 -10.22 -1.31
N VAL A 109 -6.83 -10.36 -0.09
CA VAL A 109 -5.92 -11.46 0.30
C VAL A 109 -6.71 -12.50 1.08
N SER A 110 -6.60 -13.78 0.70
CA SER A 110 -7.37 -14.89 1.29
C SER A 110 -6.93 -15.25 2.71
N GLU A 111 -5.69 -14.94 3.07
CA GLU A 111 -5.07 -15.28 4.34
C GLU A 111 -4.80 -14.03 5.19
N LYS A 112 -4.69 -14.21 6.51
CA LYS A 112 -4.35 -13.11 7.41
C LYS A 112 -2.94 -12.60 7.12
N VAL A 113 -2.86 -11.32 6.79
CA VAL A 113 -1.60 -10.61 6.61
C VAL A 113 -1.00 -10.32 7.98
N MET A 114 0.32 -10.46 8.08
CA MET A 114 1.09 -10.13 9.28
C MET A 114 1.98 -8.91 9.09
N ARG A 115 2.39 -8.61 7.85
CA ARG A 115 3.20 -7.43 7.51
C ARG A 115 2.83 -6.87 6.15
N ILE A 116 2.92 -5.55 6.04
CA ILE A 116 2.84 -4.81 4.78
C ILE A 116 4.09 -3.96 4.56
N ALA A 117 4.40 -3.69 3.28
CA ALA A 117 5.44 -2.78 2.87
C ALA A 117 5.09 -2.14 1.51
N SER A 118 5.34 -0.85 1.37
CA SER A 118 5.07 -0.10 0.13
C SER A 118 6.38 0.36 -0.50
N GLY A 119 6.58 0.07 -1.79
CA GLY A 119 7.55 0.83 -2.59
C GLY A 119 6.90 2.07 -3.19
N THR A 120 7.51 2.64 -4.23
CA THR A 120 6.97 3.83 -4.91
C THR A 120 5.59 3.57 -5.47
N ASP A 121 5.41 2.49 -6.23
CA ASP A 121 4.15 2.16 -6.91
C ASP A 121 3.74 0.70 -6.75
N HIS A 122 4.19 0.02 -5.70
CA HIS A 122 3.81 -1.37 -5.42
C HIS A 122 3.61 -1.62 -3.92
N LEU A 123 2.78 -2.62 -3.62
CA LEU A 123 2.43 -3.03 -2.26
C LEU A 123 2.72 -4.53 -2.07
N LEU A 124 3.35 -4.84 -0.94
CA LEU A 124 3.65 -6.19 -0.49
C LEU A 124 2.77 -6.51 0.71
N MET A 125 2.30 -7.75 0.76
CA MET A 125 1.53 -8.30 1.87
C MET A 125 2.09 -9.69 2.21
N LEU A 126 2.72 -9.82 3.37
CA LEU A 126 3.22 -11.09 3.89
C LEU A 126 2.18 -11.70 4.82
N THR A 127 1.74 -12.93 4.54
CA THR A 127 0.77 -13.65 5.36
C THR A 127 1.42 -14.40 6.51
N ARG A 128 0.64 -14.74 7.54
CA ARG A 128 1.09 -15.61 8.65
C ARG A 128 1.57 -16.99 8.23
N GLN A 129 1.21 -17.42 7.02
CA GLN A 129 1.67 -18.69 6.44
C GLN A 129 3.00 -18.54 5.68
N GLY A 130 3.64 -17.36 5.75
CA GLY A 130 4.87 -17.08 5.01
C GLY A 130 4.66 -16.85 3.51
N GLN A 131 3.43 -16.59 3.07
CA GLN A 131 3.12 -16.33 1.67
C GLN A 131 3.24 -14.84 1.35
N LEU A 132 3.93 -14.52 0.27
CA LEU A 132 4.11 -13.13 -0.18
C LEU A 132 3.14 -12.82 -1.32
N TYR A 133 2.33 -11.79 -1.15
CA TYR A 133 1.46 -11.23 -2.19
C TYR A 133 1.98 -9.87 -2.63
N THR A 134 1.90 -9.59 -3.94
CA THR A 134 2.29 -8.31 -4.53
C THR A 134 1.24 -7.77 -5.49
N CYS A 135 1.06 -6.45 -5.51
CA CYS A 135 0.27 -5.73 -6.50
C CYS A 135 0.83 -4.32 -6.76
N GLY A 136 0.40 -3.70 -7.86
CA GLY A 136 0.83 -2.37 -8.30
C GLY A 136 1.63 -2.41 -9.61
N CYS A 137 2.53 -1.45 -9.78
CA CYS A 137 3.42 -1.37 -10.94
C CYS A 137 4.38 -2.56 -11.00
N GLY A 138 4.61 -3.07 -12.20
CA GLY A 138 5.52 -4.19 -12.46
C GLY A 138 6.65 -3.90 -13.44
N GLU A 139 6.75 -2.70 -14.01
CA GLU A 139 7.65 -2.38 -15.12
C GLU A 139 9.14 -2.64 -14.84
N GLN A 140 9.53 -2.63 -13.57
CA GLN A 140 10.90 -2.90 -13.12
C GLN A 140 11.07 -4.31 -12.52
N GLY A 141 10.05 -5.15 -12.62
CA GLY A 141 10.02 -6.49 -12.02
C GLY A 141 9.74 -6.51 -10.52
N GLN A 142 9.35 -5.38 -9.91
CA GLN A 142 9.16 -5.23 -8.47
C GLN A 142 8.05 -6.12 -7.88
N LEU A 143 7.14 -6.65 -8.72
CA LEU A 143 6.15 -7.63 -8.31
C LEU A 143 6.70 -9.05 -8.15
N GLY A 144 7.84 -9.38 -8.80
CA GLY A 144 8.54 -10.67 -8.65
C GLY A 144 7.78 -11.92 -9.14
N ARG A 145 6.61 -11.76 -9.75
CA ARG A 145 5.70 -12.88 -10.13
C ARG A 145 5.25 -12.86 -11.59
N LEU A 146 5.72 -11.91 -12.38
CA LEU A 146 5.35 -11.73 -13.79
C LEU A 146 6.60 -11.77 -14.66
N SER A 147 6.43 -12.22 -15.91
CA SER A 147 7.45 -12.03 -16.93
C SER A 147 7.49 -10.57 -17.39
N GLU A 148 8.57 -10.17 -18.05
CA GLU A 148 8.73 -8.83 -18.62
C GLU A 148 7.52 -8.41 -19.48
N ARG A 149 7.01 -9.31 -20.33
CA ARG A 149 5.81 -9.05 -21.15
C ARG A 149 4.52 -8.98 -20.33
N GLY A 150 4.47 -9.68 -19.21
CA GLY A 150 3.34 -9.67 -18.29
C GLY A 150 3.32 -8.46 -17.37
N ALA A 151 4.46 -7.80 -17.17
CA ALA A 151 4.59 -6.65 -16.28
C ALA A 151 4.01 -5.33 -16.85
N ASN A 152 3.72 -5.27 -18.15
CA ASN A 152 3.21 -4.08 -18.82
C ASN A 152 1.67 -4.01 -18.79
N ARG A 153 1.09 -2.81 -18.63
CA ARG A 153 -0.36 -2.60 -18.64
C ARG A 153 -1.06 -3.04 -19.94
N SER A 154 -0.33 -3.08 -21.05
CA SER A 154 -0.79 -3.50 -22.38
C SER A 154 -0.71 -5.02 -22.60
N SER A 155 -0.40 -5.80 -21.55
CA SER A 155 -0.39 -7.25 -21.66
C SER A 155 -1.80 -7.78 -21.98
N ARG A 156 -1.88 -9.02 -22.47
CA ARG A 156 -3.16 -9.69 -22.77
C ARG A 156 -4.08 -9.84 -21.55
N GLN A 157 -3.52 -9.82 -20.34
CA GLN A 157 -4.26 -9.93 -19.07
C GLN A 157 -4.57 -8.54 -18.47
N GLY A 158 -4.11 -7.46 -19.12
CA GLY A 158 -4.37 -6.08 -18.74
C GLY A 158 -3.86 -5.69 -17.36
N LEU A 159 -4.47 -4.64 -16.80
CA LEU A 159 -4.16 -4.11 -15.47
C LEU A 159 -4.57 -5.06 -14.33
N ASN A 160 -5.53 -5.95 -14.56
CA ASN A 160 -6.10 -6.76 -13.48
C ASN A 160 -5.04 -7.64 -12.78
N GLN A 161 -4.18 -8.29 -13.55
CA GLN A 161 -3.06 -9.08 -13.02
C GLN A 161 -2.00 -8.25 -12.26
N LEU A 162 -1.96 -6.93 -12.47
CA LEU A 162 -1.03 -6.01 -11.79
C LEU A 162 -1.65 -5.50 -10.49
N LEU A 163 -2.90 -5.04 -10.56
CA LEU A 163 -3.58 -4.35 -9.46
C LEU A 163 -4.20 -5.30 -8.43
N MET A 164 -4.54 -6.53 -8.80
CA MET A 164 -4.97 -7.53 -7.82
C MET A 164 -3.78 -8.11 -7.06
N PRO A 165 -3.85 -8.19 -5.71
CA PRO A 165 -2.89 -8.96 -4.92
C PRO A 165 -2.78 -10.39 -5.44
N ALA A 166 -1.57 -10.82 -5.80
CA ALA A 166 -1.34 -12.21 -6.18
C ALA A 166 -0.03 -12.76 -5.62
N LEU A 167 -0.02 -14.08 -5.41
CA LEU A 167 1.05 -14.82 -4.78
C LEU A 167 2.35 -14.78 -5.62
N VAL A 168 3.46 -14.48 -4.96
CA VAL A 168 4.82 -14.66 -5.48
C VAL A 168 5.26 -16.09 -5.24
N LYS A 169 5.56 -16.82 -6.32
CA LYS A 169 6.00 -18.22 -6.26
C LYS A 169 7.52 -18.31 -6.35
N PHE A 170 8.15 -18.80 -5.30
CA PHE A 170 9.58 -19.10 -5.30
C PHE A 170 9.80 -20.55 -5.75
N ASN A 171 10.52 -20.74 -6.86
CA ASN A 171 10.95 -22.07 -7.32
C ASN A 171 12.28 -22.43 -6.65
N ILE A 172 12.26 -22.60 -5.33
CA ILE A 172 13.43 -22.95 -4.54
C ILE A 172 13.18 -24.33 -3.91
N LYS A 173 14.19 -25.22 -3.96
CA LYS A 173 14.05 -26.62 -3.52
C LYS A 173 13.81 -26.78 -2.00
N SER A 174 14.00 -25.71 -1.23
CA SER A 174 13.76 -25.66 0.22
C SER A 174 12.56 -24.78 0.55
N ARG A 175 11.84 -25.13 1.62
CA ARG A 175 10.77 -24.30 2.19
C ARG A 175 11.38 -22.99 2.70
N LEU A 176 10.94 -21.86 2.14
CA LEU A 176 11.31 -20.53 2.61
C LEU A 176 10.20 -19.99 3.50
N GLU A 177 10.60 -19.47 4.66
CA GLU A 177 9.72 -18.75 5.58
C GLU A 177 10.31 -17.36 5.74
N PHE A 178 9.52 -16.35 5.39
CA PHE A 178 9.90 -14.94 5.53
C PHE A 178 9.30 -14.42 6.83
N ASP A 179 10.12 -13.77 7.66
CA ASP A 179 9.69 -13.14 8.91
C ASP A 179 9.49 -11.62 8.74
N GLN A 180 10.17 -11.02 7.77
CA GLN A 180 10.20 -9.57 7.56
C GLN A 180 10.07 -9.27 6.06
N ILE A 181 9.55 -8.09 5.73
CA ILE A 181 9.52 -7.57 4.35
C ILE A 181 9.86 -6.10 4.37
N TRP A 182 10.68 -5.66 3.42
CA TRP A 182 11.08 -4.26 3.24
C TRP A 182 11.04 -3.90 1.75
N THR A 183 10.81 -2.62 1.47
CA THR A 183 10.75 -2.09 0.11
C THR A 183 11.64 -0.86 -0.02
N GLY A 184 12.38 -0.79 -1.12
CA GLY A 184 12.92 0.47 -1.64
C GLY A 184 11.98 1.05 -2.70
N ALA A 185 12.42 2.10 -3.39
CA ALA A 185 11.62 2.74 -4.44
C ALA A 185 11.16 1.74 -5.53
N TYR A 186 12.08 0.89 -5.99
CA TYR A 186 11.84 -0.05 -7.10
C TYR A 186 12.22 -1.50 -6.77
N CYS A 187 12.51 -1.81 -5.51
CA CYS A 187 13.01 -3.12 -5.10
C CYS A 187 12.33 -3.63 -3.84
N THR A 188 12.35 -4.95 -3.69
CA THR A 188 11.79 -5.69 -2.56
C THR A 188 12.91 -6.49 -1.91
N PHE A 189 12.99 -6.42 -0.59
CA PHE A 189 13.88 -7.22 0.24
C PHE A 189 13.03 -8.11 1.15
N LEU A 190 13.41 -9.39 1.22
CA LEU A 190 12.72 -10.45 1.95
C LEU A 190 13.66 -11.09 2.96
#